data_AF-A0A1A2SQM1-F1
#
_entry.id   AF-A0A1A2SQM1-F1
#
_cell.length_a   1.000
_cell.length_b   1.000
_cell.length_c   1.000
_cell.angle_alpha   90.00
_cell.angle_beta   90.00
_cell.angle_gamma   90.00
#
_symmetry.space_group_name_H-M   'P 1'
#
loop_
_entity.id
_entity.type
_entity.pdbx_description
1 polymer ?
#
loop_
_entity_poly.entity_id
_entity_poly.type
_entity_poly.pdbx_seq_one_letter_code
_entity_poly.pdbx_strand_id
1 'polypeptide(L)'
;MPAKAPQASRHLEVERKFDVVESTVSPSFEGIAAVAHVEKSPVQTLDATYFDTPIHDLARNKVTLRRRTGGSDAGWHLKLPSGPDARTEVRLPLDASEANDSVPNELTDVVLAIVRDRPLQPVARITTRRESQVLYDAAGTALAEFSNDHVTAWSTRGSEDTDSPTEQEWREWELELLEASGLSNGTAGVELLNRLSNRLLDAGAAPAGHGSKLARVLGTPPNGATPPGDPLQRAIAEQVRELVVWDRAVRADAYDSIHQMRVTTRKLRSLLRDYQESFGLPEDGWVLDELRELAGILGVARDAEVLAERYERELDGLAPELVRGPVRERLVGGAQRRYQTGLRRSLIAMRSQRYFRLLDSLDLIAAETPGAATAEEQPPVTIEAAYKKVRKAQKAAAQVDREHPDDQHQRDEAIHRIRKRAKRLRYTASATGAAKVSEQAKAVQSLLGDHQDSVVSREHLRQEAEIAHAAGEDTFTYGLLYQREADLADRCRDELDDTLRELAKAVRKAGH
;
A
#
# COMPACT_ATOMS: atom_id res chain seq x y z
N MET A 1 10.41 -32.47 7.24
CA MET A 1 9.76 -31.55 6.28
C MET A 1 8.50 -31.03 6.97
N PRO A 2 8.45 -29.78 7.47
CA PRO A 2 7.18 -29.24 7.93
C PRO A 2 6.26 -29.16 6.71
N ALA A 3 5.03 -29.65 6.84
CA ALA A 3 4.02 -29.55 5.81
C ALA A 3 3.88 -28.08 5.42
N LYS A 4 3.96 -27.80 4.12
CA LYS A 4 3.77 -26.45 3.57
C LYS A 4 2.36 -26.00 4.00
N ALA A 5 2.26 -24.97 4.83
CA ALA A 5 0.97 -24.42 5.25
C ALA A 5 0.11 -24.14 4.01
N PRO A 6 -1.22 -24.40 4.05
CA PRO A 6 -2.10 -24.15 2.92
C PRO A 6 -1.96 -22.68 2.50
N GLN A 7 -1.50 -22.46 1.27
CA GLN A 7 -1.21 -21.12 0.77
C GLN A 7 -2.53 -20.40 0.50
N ALA A 8 -2.76 -19.27 1.15
CA ALA A 8 -3.94 -18.43 0.91
C ALA A 8 -4.05 -18.09 -0.58
N SER A 9 -5.23 -18.32 -1.17
CA SER A 9 -5.49 -17.86 -2.54
C SER A 9 -6.02 -16.43 -2.51
N ARG A 10 -5.65 -15.63 -3.51
CA ARG A 10 -6.08 -14.23 -3.64
C ARG A 10 -6.70 -14.02 -5.01
N HIS A 11 -7.91 -13.46 -5.04
CA HIS A 11 -8.64 -13.20 -6.28
C HIS A 11 -9.21 -11.78 -6.25
N LEU A 12 -9.32 -11.16 -7.44
CA LEU A 12 -10.03 -9.91 -7.61
C LEU A 12 -11.47 -10.19 -8.00
N GLU A 13 -12.41 -9.83 -7.12
CA GLU A 13 -13.84 -9.89 -7.38
C GLU A 13 -14.31 -8.51 -7.86
N VAL A 14 -15.13 -8.49 -8.90
CA VAL A 14 -15.83 -7.27 -9.35
C VAL A 14 -17.31 -7.59 -9.39
N GLU A 15 -18.07 -6.99 -8.47
CA GLU A 15 -19.46 -7.35 -8.20
C GLU A 15 -20.37 -6.13 -8.04
N ARG A 16 -21.66 -6.30 -8.40
CA ARG A 16 -22.74 -5.34 -8.12
C ARG A 16 -23.90 -6.04 -7.44
N LYS A 17 -24.52 -5.35 -6.50
CA LYS A 17 -25.60 -5.88 -5.67
C LYS A 17 -26.86 -5.06 -5.84
N PHE A 18 -28.00 -5.74 -5.81
CA PHE A 18 -29.30 -5.14 -6.04
C PHE A 18 -30.32 -5.65 -5.03
N ASP A 19 -31.13 -4.72 -4.50
CA ASP A 19 -32.29 -5.02 -3.69
C ASP A 19 -33.48 -5.35 -4.60
N VAL A 20 -34.21 -6.42 -4.24
CA VAL A 20 -35.44 -6.84 -4.92
C VAL A 20 -36.53 -7.18 -3.91
N VAL A 21 -37.79 -7.03 -4.30
CA VAL A 21 -38.91 -7.51 -3.51
C VAL A 21 -39.19 -8.97 -3.84
N GLU A 22 -39.89 -9.67 -2.94
CA GLU A 22 -40.16 -11.10 -3.10
C GLU A 22 -40.89 -11.43 -4.40
N SER A 23 -41.80 -10.54 -4.84
CA SER A 23 -42.55 -10.70 -6.09
C SER A 23 -41.76 -10.40 -7.37
N THR A 24 -40.53 -9.91 -7.29
CA THR A 24 -39.73 -9.56 -8.48
C THR A 24 -39.35 -10.83 -9.25
N VAL A 25 -39.70 -10.90 -10.53
CA VAL A 25 -39.38 -12.04 -11.39
C VAL A 25 -37.92 -11.95 -11.85
N SER A 26 -37.16 -13.04 -11.71
CA SER A 26 -35.77 -13.10 -12.20
C SER A 26 -35.71 -12.84 -13.71
N PRO A 27 -34.79 -11.98 -14.19
CA PRO A 27 -34.71 -11.62 -15.59
C PRO A 27 -34.17 -12.77 -16.44
N SER A 28 -34.44 -12.69 -17.74
CA SER A 28 -33.69 -13.46 -18.73
C SER A 28 -32.50 -12.64 -19.22
N PHE A 29 -31.35 -13.30 -19.38
CA PHE A 29 -30.16 -12.73 -20.00
C PHE A 29 -29.98 -13.12 -21.47
N GLU A 30 -30.92 -13.89 -22.02
CA GLU A 30 -30.96 -14.21 -23.44
C GLU A 30 -31.14 -12.92 -24.27
N GLY A 31 -30.55 -12.89 -25.46
CA GLY A 31 -30.61 -11.73 -26.37
C GLY A 31 -29.68 -10.58 -26.01
N ILE A 32 -28.87 -10.69 -24.95
CA ILE A 32 -27.73 -9.79 -24.74
C ILE A 32 -26.61 -10.23 -25.67
N ALA A 33 -26.16 -9.35 -26.57
CA ALA A 33 -25.22 -9.70 -27.64
C ALA A 33 -23.89 -10.36 -27.17
N ALA A 34 -23.48 -10.10 -25.93
CA ALA A 34 -22.28 -10.70 -25.34
C ALA A 34 -22.52 -12.12 -24.77
N VAL A 35 -23.77 -12.51 -24.54
CA VAL A 35 -24.16 -13.77 -23.89
C VAL A 35 -24.71 -14.72 -24.96
N ALA A 36 -23.98 -15.81 -25.22
CA ALA A 36 -24.41 -16.84 -26.16
C ALA A 36 -25.28 -17.91 -25.50
N HIS A 37 -24.98 -18.27 -24.25
CA HIS A 37 -25.80 -19.20 -23.48
C HIS A 37 -25.72 -18.91 -21.97
N VAL A 38 -26.72 -19.40 -21.24
CA VAL A 38 -26.86 -19.27 -19.79
C VAL A 38 -27.03 -20.66 -19.19
N GLU A 39 -26.21 -21.01 -18.21
CA GLU A 39 -26.30 -22.28 -17.49
C GLU A 39 -26.80 -22.04 -16.07
N LYS A 40 -27.78 -22.84 -15.62
CA LYS A 40 -28.29 -22.79 -14.24
C LYS A 40 -27.49 -23.75 -13.36
N SER A 41 -26.92 -23.22 -12.30
CA SER A 41 -26.24 -24.03 -11.28
C SER A 41 -27.25 -24.67 -10.33
N PRO A 42 -26.92 -25.82 -9.71
CA PRO A 42 -27.72 -26.38 -8.63
C PRO A 42 -27.90 -25.37 -7.49
N VAL A 43 -29.09 -25.35 -6.89
CA VAL A 43 -29.38 -24.49 -5.73
C VAL A 43 -28.45 -24.85 -4.58
N GLN A 44 -27.84 -23.84 -3.97
CA GLN A 44 -26.92 -24.01 -2.86
C GLN A 44 -27.51 -23.42 -1.57
N THR A 45 -27.20 -24.06 -0.45
CA THR A 45 -27.42 -23.50 0.89
C THR A 45 -26.06 -23.15 1.47
N LEU A 46 -25.88 -21.87 1.79
CA LEU A 46 -24.66 -21.30 2.35
C LEU A 46 -24.94 -20.88 3.80
N ASP A 47 -24.01 -21.17 4.71
CA ASP A 47 -24.11 -20.77 6.11
C ASP A 47 -22.80 -20.09 6.52
N ALA A 48 -22.86 -18.80 6.82
CA ALA A 48 -21.69 -17.97 7.05
C ALA A 48 -21.73 -17.29 8.42
N THR A 49 -20.71 -17.54 9.24
CA THR A 49 -20.44 -16.80 10.47
C THR A 49 -19.46 -15.67 10.15
N TYR A 50 -19.83 -14.45 10.48
CA TYR A 50 -19.02 -13.24 10.29
C TYR A 50 -18.32 -12.83 11.57
N PHE A 51 -17.07 -12.39 11.43
CA PHE A 51 -16.20 -12.01 12.54
C PHE A 51 -15.80 -10.55 12.41
N ASP A 52 -15.84 -9.84 13.53
CA ASP A 52 -15.36 -8.46 13.66
C ASP A 52 -14.96 -8.18 15.12
N THR A 53 -14.41 -7.01 15.38
CA THR A 53 -14.16 -6.53 16.74
C THR A 53 -15.47 -6.13 17.44
N PRO A 54 -15.50 -5.98 18.77
CA PRO A 54 -16.69 -5.52 19.49
C PRO A 54 -17.26 -4.16 19.01
N ILE A 55 -16.46 -3.34 18.34
CA ILE A 55 -16.89 -2.03 17.82
C ILE A 55 -17.00 -1.97 16.29
N HIS A 56 -16.90 -3.13 15.64
CA HIS A 56 -17.05 -3.35 14.20
C HIS A 56 -15.99 -2.63 13.34
N ASP A 57 -14.71 -2.73 13.72
CA ASP A 57 -13.61 -2.04 13.02
C ASP A 57 -13.45 -2.52 11.57
N LEU A 58 -13.66 -3.80 11.27
CA LEU A 58 -13.59 -4.31 9.89
C LEU A 58 -14.74 -3.73 9.05
N ALA A 59 -15.98 -3.81 9.53
CA ALA A 59 -17.14 -3.30 8.82
C ALA A 59 -17.04 -1.79 8.52
N ARG A 60 -16.57 -0.98 9.49
CA ARG A 60 -16.32 0.46 9.31
C ARG A 60 -15.29 0.74 8.21
N ASN A 61 -14.35 -0.18 8.01
CA ASN A 61 -13.32 -0.14 6.96
C ASN A 61 -13.73 -0.89 5.67
N LYS A 62 -15.01 -1.27 5.53
CA LYS A 62 -15.55 -2.03 4.38
C LYS A 62 -14.83 -3.37 4.15
N VAL A 63 -14.30 -3.96 5.22
CA VAL A 63 -13.70 -5.29 5.23
C VAL A 63 -14.71 -6.28 5.80
N THR A 64 -14.85 -7.45 5.18
CA THR A 64 -15.67 -8.53 5.72
C THR A 64 -14.84 -9.79 5.87
N LEU A 65 -14.87 -10.37 7.06
CA LEU A 65 -14.24 -11.65 7.38
C LEU A 65 -15.33 -12.65 7.78
N ARG A 66 -15.37 -13.80 7.13
CA ARG A 66 -16.35 -14.84 7.42
C ARG A 66 -15.77 -16.24 7.28
N ARG A 67 -16.33 -17.17 8.04
CA ARG A 67 -16.23 -18.61 7.81
C ARG A 67 -17.54 -19.06 7.20
N ARG A 68 -17.50 -19.70 6.02
CA ARG A 68 -18.69 -20.17 5.30
C ARG A 68 -18.62 -21.67 5.06
N THR A 69 -19.72 -22.36 5.36
CA THR A 69 -19.96 -23.76 5.00
C THR A 69 -21.06 -23.84 3.94
N GLY A 70 -21.08 -24.94 3.19
CA GLY A 70 -21.97 -25.13 2.05
C GLY A 70 -21.49 -24.41 0.78
N GLY A 71 -21.99 -24.85 -0.36
CA GLY A 71 -21.55 -24.38 -1.67
C GLY A 71 -20.19 -24.95 -2.12
N SER A 72 -19.78 -24.59 -3.34
CA SER A 72 -18.52 -25.03 -3.95
C SER A 72 -17.29 -24.32 -3.39
N ASP A 73 -17.48 -23.21 -2.67
CA ASP A 73 -16.44 -22.32 -2.18
C ASP A 73 -16.43 -22.23 -0.64
N ALA A 74 -16.73 -23.34 0.03
CA ALA A 74 -16.67 -23.44 1.49
C ALA A 74 -15.25 -23.16 2.02
N GLY A 75 -15.14 -22.31 3.04
CA GLY A 75 -13.86 -21.84 3.54
C GLY A 75 -13.96 -20.57 4.37
N TRP A 76 -12.80 -20.01 4.67
CA TRP A 76 -12.66 -18.66 5.21
C TRP A 76 -12.50 -17.66 4.07
N HIS A 77 -13.20 -16.53 4.19
CA HIS A 77 -13.23 -15.48 3.19
C HIS A 77 -12.96 -14.14 3.85
N LEU A 78 -11.89 -13.49 3.44
CA LEU A 78 -11.57 -12.12 3.82
C LEU A 78 -11.67 -11.23 2.58
N LYS A 79 -12.69 -10.38 2.52
CA LYS A 79 -12.86 -9.40 1.43
C LYS A 79 -12.31 -8.05 1.86
N LEU A 80 -11.39 -7.52 1.06
CA LEU A 80 -10.73 -6.22 1.24
C LEU A 80 -11.17 -5.27 0.12
N PRO A 81 -11.37 -3.97 0.41
CA PRO A 81 -11.72 -2.99 -0.62
C PRO A 81 -10.56 -2.81 -1.61
N SER A 82 -10.85 -2.85 -2.91
CA SER A 82 -9.88 -2.66 -4.00
C SER A 82 -10.39 -1.66 -5.07
N GLY A 83 -11.47 -0.94 -4.80
CA GLY A 83 -12.13 0.00 -5.70
C GLY A 83 -13.60 0.20 -5.33
N PRO A 84 -14.37 0.99 -6.11
CA PRO A 84 -15.80 1.18 -5.88
C PRO A 84 -16.60 -0.12 -5.98
N ASP A 85 -16.37 -0.89 -7.05
CA ASP A 85 -17.06 -2.16 -7.36
C ASP A 85 -16.12 -3.38 -7.21
N ALA A 86 -14.86 -3.17 -6.80
CA ALA A 86 -13.82 -4.18 -6.81
C ALA A 86 -13.33 -4.52 -5.39
N ARG A 87 -13.12 -5.81 -5.14
CA ARG A 87 -12.63 -6.34 -3.86
C ARG A 87 -11.53 -7.36 -4.09
N THR A 88 -10.51 -7.33 -3.24
CA THR A 88 -9.57 -8.44 -3.16
C THR A 88 -10.09 -9.43 -2.12
N GLU A 89 -10.35 -10.66 -2.54
CA GLU A 89 -10.72 -11.73 -1.63
C GLU A 89 -9.51 -12.62 -1.34
N VAL A 90 -9.27 -12.88 -0.05
CA VAL A 90 -8.28 -13.85 0.43
C VAL A 90 -9.04 -15.05 0.99
N ARG A 91 -8.76 -16.25 0.46
CA ARG A 91 -9.41 -17.50 0.87
C ARG A 91 -8.47 -18.45 1.58
N LEU A 92 -9.01 -19.14 2.58
CA LEU A 92 -8.38 -20.30 3.23
C LEU A 92 -9.38 -21.44 3.37
N PRO A 93 -8.93 -22.71 3.38
CA PRO A 93 -9.81 -23.84 3.58
C PRO A 93 -10.36 -23.89 5.02
N LEU A 94 -11.46 -24.62 5.23
CA LEU A 94 -12.15 -24.68 6.54
C LEU A 94 -11.27 -25.20 7.68
N ASP A 95 -10.30 -26.06 7.39
CA ASP A 95 -9.35 -26.67 8.32
C ASP A 95 -8.13 -25.78 8.63
N ALA A 96 -8.09 -24.55 8.10
CA ALA A 96 -7.06 -23.56 8.42
C ALA A 96 -7.14 -23.04 9.89
N SER A 97 -8.13 -23.47 10.66
CA SER A 97 -8.23 -23.19 12.09
C SER A 97 -8.65 -24.44 12.86
N GLU A 98 -8.11 -24.63 14.06
CA GLU A 98 -8.44 -25.76 14.94
C GLU A 98 -9.88 -25.68 15.48
N ALA A 99 -10.44 -24.47 15.59
CA ALA A 99 -11.79 -24.23 16.10
C ALA A 99 -12.60 -23.36 15.13
N ASN A 100 -13.89 -23.67 14.99
CA ASN A 100 -14.78 -22.97 14.05
C ASN A 100 -14.92 -21.47 14.35
N ASP A 101 -14.74 -21.07 15.60
CA ASP A 101 -14.88 -19.68 16.06
C ASP A 101 -13.53 -18.96 16.23
N SER A 102 -12.42 -19.61 15.87
CA SER A 102 -11.09 -19.02 15.91
C SER A 102 -10.65 -18.63 14.49
N VAL A 103 -10.42 -17.35 14.27
CA VAL A 103 -9.96 -16.84 12.97
C VAL A 103 -8.51 -17.29 12.70
N PRO A 104 -8.18 -17.85 11.52
CA PRO A 104 -6.81 -18.19 11.15
C PRO A 104 -5.85 -17.01 11.28
N ASN A 105 -4.66 -17.25 11.85
CA ASN A 105 -3.65 -16.22 12.08
C ASN A 105 -3.24 -15.52 10.78
N GLU A 106 -3.24 -16.24 9.66
CA GLU A 106 -2.92 -15.72 8.34
C GLU A 106 -3.91 -14.64 7.88
N LEU A 107 -5.21 -14.79 8.18
CA LEU A 107 -6.21 -13.76 7.87
C LEU A 107 -6.19 -12.61 8.88
N THR A 108 -5.99 -12.94 10.16
CA THR A 108 -5.83 -11.94 11.22
C THR A 108 -4.65 -11.02 10.95
N ASP A 109 -3.52 -11.55 10.50
CA ASP A 109 -2.33 -10.75 10.18
C ASP A 109 -2.62 -9.75 9.05
N VAL A 110 -3.40 -10.13 8.03
CA VAL A 110 -3.77 -9.25 6.91
C VAL A 110 -4.58 -8.02 7.37
N VAL A 111 -5.38 -8.14 8.42
CA VAL A 111 -6.22 -7.03 8.94
C VAL A 111 -5.68 -6.39 10.21
N LEU A 112 -4.46 -6.76 10.64
CA LEU A 112 -3.94 -6.42 11.96
C LEU A 112 -3.82 -4.90 12.21
N ALA A 113 -3.51 -4.11 11.18
CA ALA A 113 -3.49 -2.64 11.30
C ALA A 113 -4.87 -2.02 11.59
N ILE A 114 -5.97 -2.72 11.28
CA ILE A 114 -7.34 -2.29 11.60
C ILE A 114 -7.75 -2.77 12.99
N VAL A 115 -7.66 -4.08 13.22
CA VAL A 115 -8.18 -4.71 14.43
C VAL A 115 -7.27 -4.48 15.63
N ARG A 116 -5.96 -4.32 15.39
CA ARG A 116 -4.92 -4.09 16.38
C ARG A 116 -4.89 -5.24 17.39
N ASP A 117 -5.04 -4.94 18.67
CA ASP A 117 -5.11 -5.87 19.79
C ASP A 117 -6.55 -6.27 20.15
N ARG A 118 -7.57 -5.75 19.44
CA ARG A 118 -8.97 -6.07 19.71
C ARG A 118 -9.32 -7.46 19.18
N PRO A 119 -9.99 -8.30 19.98
CA PRO A 119 -10.30 -9.67 19.58
C PRO A 119 -11.35 -9.69 18.46
N LEU A 120 -11.17 -10.60 17.51
CA LEU A 120 -12.19 -10.94 16.52
C LEU A 120 -13.17 -11.95 17.12
N GLN A 121 -14.46 -11.62 17.11
CA GLN A 121 -15.53 -12.46 17.64
C GLN A 121 -16.68 -12.58 16.63
N PRO A 122 -17.53 -13.63 16.71
CA PRO A 122 -18.73 -13.72 15.90
C PRO A 122 -19.68 -12.53 16.12
N VAL A 123 -20.00 -11.79 15.06
CA VAL A 123 -20.91 -10.62 15.09
C VAL A 123 -22.22 -10.85 14.37
N ALA A 124 -22.25 -11.78 13.42
CA ALA A 124 -23.46 -12.15 12.70
C ALA A 124 -23.36 -13.58 12.14
N ARG A 125 -24.52 -14.22 11.96
CA ARG A 125 -24.66 -15.44 11.16
C ARG A 125 -25.64 -15.16 10.03
N ILE A 126 -25.29 -15.54 8.82
CA ILE A 126 -26.09 -15.33 7.62
C ILE A 126 -26.23 -16.65 6.88
N THR A 127 -27.47 -17.09 6.70
CA THR A 127 -27.81 -18.24 5.86
C THR A 127 -28.37 -17.73 4.53
N THR A 128 -27.92 -18.32 3.42
CA THR A 128 -28.34 -17.92 2.09
C THR A 128 -28.73 -19.13 1.27
N ARG A 129 -29.96 -19.12 0.73
CA ARG A 129 -30.37 -20.04 -0.34
C ARG A 129 -30.11 -19.34 -1.67
N ARG A 130 -29.09 -19.80 -2.39
CA ARG A 130 -28.60 -19.19 -3.63
C ARG A 130 -29.02 -19.98 -4.86
N GLU A 131 -29.59 -19.27 -5.81
CA GLU A 131 -29.86 -19.75 -7.16
C GLU A 131 -28.94 -19.01 -8.14
N SER A 132 -27.95 -19.69 -8.71
CA SER A 132 -26.96 -19.07 -9.60
C SER A 132 -27.19 -19.39 -11.07
N GLN A 133 -26.84 -18.44 -11.94
CA GLN A 133 -26.77 -18.60 -13.39
C GLN A 133 -25.41 -18.11 -13.90
N VAL A 134 -24.71 -18.94 -14.66
CA VAL A 134 -23.44 -18.56 -15.29
C VAL A 134 -23.70 -18.16 -16.74
N LEU A 135 -23.18 -16.99 -17.12
CA LEU A 135 -23.32 -16.41 -18.44
C LEU A 135 -22.06 -16.69 -19.25
N TYR A 136 -22.21 -17.24 -20.45
CA TYR A 136 -21.10 -17.63 -21.32
C TYR A 136 -21.12 -16.91 -22.65
N ASP A 137 -19.93 -16.65 -23.20
CA ASP A 137 -19.78 -16.14 -24.56
C ASP A 137 -19.91 -17.23 -25.64
N ALA A 138 -19.78 -16.84 -26.90
CA ALA A 138 -19.85 -17.75 -28.04
C ALA A 138 -18.67 -18.73 -28.14
N ALA A 139 -17.56 -18.46 -27.44
CA ALA A 139 -16.40 -19.34 -27.35
C ALA A 139 -16.49 -20.33 -26.18
N GLY A 140 -17.53 -20.23 -25.33
CA GLY A 140 -17.69 -21.04 -24.13
C GLY A 140 -16.93 -20.50 -22.90
N THR A 141 -16.46 -19.26 -22.94
CA THR A 141 -15.82 -18.60 -21.80
C THR A 141 -16.88 -18.10 -20.81
N ALA A 142 -16.74 -18.44 -19.53
CA ALA A 142 -17.61 -17.93 -18.48
C ALA A 142 -17.32 -16.45 -18.23
N LEU A 143 -18.32 -15.59 -18.46
CA LEU A 143 -18.20 -14.13 -18.37
C LEU A 143 -18.55 -13.61 -16.99
N ALA A 144 -19.70 -14.03 -16.48
CA ALA A 144 -20.26 -13.52 -15.23
C ALA A 144 -21.16 -14.57 -14.57
N GLU A 145 -21.38 -14.42 -13.27
CA GLU A 145 -22.38 -15.14 -12.50
C GLU A 145 -23.46 -14.17 -12.02
N PHE A 146 -24.72 -14.54 -12.20
CA PHE A 146 -25.87 -13.93 -11.57
C PHE A 146 -26.34 -14.82 -10.42
N SER A 147 -26.44 -14.26 -9.21
CA SER A 147 -26.95 -14.95 -8.03
C SER A 147 -28.27 -14.32 -7.58
N ASN A 148 -29.31 -15.14 -7.39
CA ASN A 148 -30.55 -14.79 -6.72
C ASN A 148 -30.55 -15.38 -5.31
N ASP A 149 -30.38 -14.51 -4.31
CA ASP A 149 -30.17 -14.90 -2.93
C ASP A 149 -31.42 -14.62 -2.08
N HIS A 150 -31.88 -15.64 -1.37
CA HIS A 150 -32.80 -15.47 -0.24
C HIS A 150 -31.97 -15.59 1.03
N VAL A 151 -31.99 -14.54 1.84
CA VAL A 151 -31.06 -14.36 2.95
C VAL A 151 -31.83 -14.24 4.25
N THR A 152 -31.43 -15.05 5.23
CA THR A 152 -31.85 -14.93 6.63
C THR A 152 -30.61 -14.63 7.47
N ALA A 153 -30.66 -13.61 8.32
CA ALA A 153 -29.52 -13.18 9.11
C ALA A 153 -29.88 -12.91 10.57
N TRP A 154 -28.92 -13.19 11.45
CA TRP A 154 -28.98 -12.92 12.88
C TRP A 154 -27.74 -12.12 13.29
N SER A 155 -27.93 -10.98 13.96
CA SER A 155 -26.86 -10.23 14.61
C SER A 155 -26.70 -10.69 16.07
N THR A 156 -25.46 -10.75 16.57
CA THR A 156 -25.19 -11.23 17.94
C THR A 156 -25.29 -10.12 18.99
N ARG A 157 -25.39 -8.84 18.58
CA ARG A 157 -25.61 -7.67 19.45
C ARG A 157 -26.43 -6.58 18.75
N GLY A 158 -27.59 -6.23 19.34
CA GLY A 158 -28.25 -4.95 19.11
C GLY A 158 -27.51 -3.84 19.85
N SER A 159 -27.55 -2.63 19.31
CA SER A 159 -27.22 -1.41 20.06
C SER A 159 -27.98 -1.39 21.39
N GLU A 160 -27.39 -0.77 22.41
CA GLU A 160 -28.00 -0.49 23.72
C GLU A 160 -29.53 -0.29 23.61
N ASP A 161 -30.29 -1.09 24.36
CA ASP A 161 -31.76 -1.12 24.55
C ASP A 161 -32.62 -2.26 23.98
N THR A 162 -32.10 -3.26 23.24
CA THR A 162 -32.87 -4.51 23.04
C THR A 162 -31.98 -5.76 23.04
N ASP A 163 -32.07 -6.54 24.11
CA ASP A 163 -31.24 -7.73 24.40
C ASP A 163 -31.68 -8.97 23.60
N SER A 164 -32.20 -8.79 22.38
CA SER A 164 -32.70 -9.88 21.55
C SER A 164 -32.12 -9.80 20.12
N PRO A 165 -31.51 -10.89 19.60
CA PRO A 165 -31.03 -10.93 18.23
C PRO A 165 -32.19 -10.66 17.28
N THR A 166 -32.05 -9.64 16.43
CA THR A 166 -33.07 -9.30 15.44
C THR A 166 -32.85 -10.16 14.20
N GLU A 167 -33.80 -11.04 13.92
CA GLU A 167 -33.84 -11.78 12.66
C GLU A 167 -34.21 -10.83 11.52
N GLN A 168 -33.43 -10.86 10.44
CA GLN A 168 -33.67 -10.08 9.23
C GLN A 168 -33.75 -11.04 8.04
N GLU A 169 -34.76 -10.84 7.20
CA GLU A 169 -34.93 -11.58 5.97
C GLU A 169 -35.03 -10.62 4.78
N TRP A 170 -34.35 -10.97 3.70
CA TRP A 170 -34.47 -10.24 2.45
C TRP A 170 -34.09 -11.08 1.25
N ARG A 171 -34.41 -10.55 0.07
CA ARG A 171 -34.00 -11.09 -1.21
C ARG A 171 -33.10 -10.09 -1.92
N GLU A 172 -31.99 -10.56 -2.47
CA GLU A 172 -31.04 -9.72 -3.21
C GLU A 172 -30.50 -10.44 -4.46
N TRP A 173 -30.10 -9.64 -5.44
CA TRP A 173 -29.40 -10.12 -6.62
C TRP A 173 -27.95 -9.65 -6.63
N GLU A 174 -27.04 -10.54 -7.00
CA GLU A 174 -25.62 -10.23 -7.19
C GLU A 174 -25.21 -10.53 -8.64
N LEU A 175 -24.45 -9.63 -9.26
CA LEU A 175 -23.77 -9.85 -10.52
C LEU A 175 -22.26 -9.78 -10.28
N GLU A 176 -21.54 -10.84 -10.61
CA GLU A 176 -20.09 -10.93 -10.44
C GLU A 176 -19.42 -11.28 -11.77
N LEU A 177 -18.34 -10.57 -12.12
CA LEU A 177 -17.48 -10.95 -13.25
C LEU A 177 -16.57 -12.11 -12.86
N LEU A 178 -16.53 -13.15 -13.70
CA LEU A 178 -15.71 -14.31 -13.46
C LEU A 178 -14.28 -14.07 -13.97
N GLU A 179 -13.28 -14.44 -13.16
CA GLU A 179 -11.85 -14.23 -13.46
C GLU A 179 -11.44 -14.88 -14.80
N ALA A 180 -12.04 -16.02 -15.16
CA ALA A 180 -11.78 -16.73 -16.41
C ALA A 180 -12.05 -15.89 -17.68
N SER A 181 -12.87 -14.84 -17.58
CA SER A 181 -13.14 -13.92 -18.68
C SER A 181 -11.96 -13.00 -19.01
N GLY A 182 -11.03 -12.78 -18.07
CA GLY A 182 -10.01 -11.74 -18.17
C GLY A 182 -10.57 -10.31 -18.15
N LEU A 183 -11.88 -10.12 -17.93
CA LEU A 183 -12.56 -8.83 -17.98
C LEU A 183 -12.58 -8.09 -16.63
N SER A 184 -12.19 -8.74 -15.53
CA SER A 184 -12.18 -8.15 -14.19
C SER A 184 -11.31 -6.89 -14.08
N ASN A 185 -10.35 -6.72 -14.98
CA ASN A 185 -9.49 -5.54 -15.08
C ASN A 185 -9.62 -4.86 -16.45
N GLY A 186 -10.60 -3.97 -16.62
CA GLY A 186 -10.67 -3.16 -17.84
C GLY A 186 -12.04 -2.54 -18.13
N THR A 187 -12.06 -1.66 -19.13
CA THR A 187 -13.28 -0.96 -19.59
C THR A 187 -14.35 -1.90 -20.14
N ALA A 188 -13.93 -2.99 -20.80
CA ALA A 188 -14.84 -4.00 -21.35
C ALA A 188 -15.66 -4.73 -20.28
N GLY A 189 -15.05 -5.05 -19.12
CA GLY A 189 -15.77 -5.63 -17.98
C GLY A 189 -16.79 -4.67 -17.38
N VAL A 190 -16.42 -3.39 -17.25
CA VAL A 190 -17.35 -2.32 -16.80
C VAL A 190 -18.52 -2.17 -17.76
N GLU A 191 -18.28 -2.21 -19.07
CA GLU A 191 -19.33 -2.12 -20.07
C GLU A 191 -20.29 -3.34 -20.01
N LEU A 192 -19.75 -4.54 -19.88
CA LEU A 192 -20.56 -5.75 -19.70
C LEU A 192 -21.40 -5.66 -18.42
N LEU A 193 -20.80 -5.29 -17.29
CA LEU A 193 -21.53 -5.08 -16.03
C LEU A 193 -22.64 -4.04 -16.19
N ASN A 194 -22.40 -2.93 -16.87
CA ASN A 194 -23.43 -1.91 -17.12
C ASN A 194 -24.61 -2.49 -17.94
N ARG A 195 -24.33 -3.25 -19.00
CA ARG A 195 -25.39 -3.89 -19.81
C ARG A 195 -26.21 -4.89 -19.01
N LEU A 196 -25.54 -5.75 -18.23
CA LEU A 196 -26.21 -6.72 -17.35
C LEU A 196 -27.00 -6.02 -16.23
N SER A 197 -26.43 -4.97 -15.63
CA SER A 197 -27.08 -4.17 -14.59
C SER A 197 -28.36 -3.52 -15.11
N ASN A 198 -28.33 -2.93 -16.31
CA ASN A 198 -29.52 -2.32 -16.92
C ASN A 198 -30.66 -3.34 -17.08
N ARG A 199 -30.34 -4.59 -17.44
CA ARG A 199 -31.34 -5.67 -17.50
C ARG A 199 -31.98 -5.96 -16.14
N LEU A 200 -31.21 -5.90 -15.05
CA LEU A 200 -31.75 -6.07 -13.70
C LEU A 200 -32.64 -4.89 -13.28
N LEU A 201 -32.23 -3.66 -13.61
CA LEU A 201 -33.00 -2.46 -13.33
C LEU A 201 -34.35 -2.48 -14.09
N ASP A 202 -34.34 -2.87 -15.36
CA ASP A 202 -35.56 -3.04 -16.17
C ASP A 202 -36.51 -4.10 -15.59
N ALA A 203 -35.97 -5.09 -14.88
CA ALA A 203 -36.74 -6.12 -14.21
C ALA A 203 -37.26 -5.70 -12.82
N GLY A 204 -36.99 -4.47 -12.39
CA GLY A 204 -37.48 -3.90 -11.13
C GLY A 204 -36.52 -4.04 -9.95
N ALA A 205 -35.24 -4.33 -10.20
CA ALA A 205 -34.22 -4.28 -9.15
C ALA A 205 -33.77 -2.84 -8.88
N ALA A 206 -33.37 -2.55 -7.64
CA ALA A 206 -32.75 -1.29 -7.27
C ALA A 206 -31.29 -1.53 -6.84
N PRO A 207 -30.34 -0.63 -7.11
CA PRO A 207 -28.99 -0.75 -6.57
C PRO A 207 -29.03 -0.87 -5.03
N ALA A 208 -28.28 -1.81 -4.47
CA ALA A 208 -28.31 -2.06 -3.04
C ALA A 208 -27.78 -0.86 -2.25
N GLY A 209 -28.47 -0.51 -1.15
CA GLY A 209 -28.05 0.58 -0.25
C GLY A 209 -26.83 0.28 0.62
N HIS A 210 -26.30 -0.95 0.54
CA HIS A 210 -25.24 -1.46 1.41
C HIS A 210 -24.13 -2.11 0.60
N GLY A 211 -22.88 -1.99 1.07
CA GLY A 211 -21.74 -2.61 0.40
C GLY A 211 -21.66 -4.13 0.57
N SER A 212 -22.26 -4.70 1.61
CA SER A 212 -22.21 -6.14 1.88
C SER A 212 -23.42 -6.59 2.69
N LYS A 213 -23.72 -7.89 2.64
CA LYS A 213 -24.72 -8.53 3.51
C LYS A 213 -24.48 -8.20 4.99
N LEU A 214 -23.21 -8.22 5.44
CA LEU A 214 -22.85 -7.84 6.81
C LEU A 214 -23.17 -6.36 7.12
N ALA A 215 -22.86 -5.44 6.20
CA ALA A 215 -23.14 -4.02 6.40
C ALA A 215 -24.64 -3.75 6.56
N ARG A 216 -25.49 -4.49 5.84
CA ARG A 216 -26.95 -4.47 6.01
C ARG A 216 -27.35 -4.96 7.41
N VAL A 217 -26.86 -6.14 7.80
CA VAL A 217 -27.19 -6.75 9.11
C VAL A 217 -26.80 -5.84 10.28
N LEU A 218 -25.62 -5.24 10.22
CA LEU A 218 -25.10 -4.36 11.27
C LEU A 218 -25.67 -2.93 11.21
N GLY A 219 -26.51 -2.60 10.23
CA GLY A 219 -27.00 -1.24 10.01
C GLY A 219 -25.87 -0.22 9.83
N THR A 220 -24.73 -0.66 9.26
CA THR A 220 -23.57 0.22 9.08
C THR A 220 -23.95 1.30 8.07
N PRO A 221 -23.96 2.60 8.45
CA PRO A 221 -24.35 3.64 7.53
C PRO A 221 -23.40 3.63 6.33
N PRO A 222 -23.90 3.92 5.10
CA PRO A 222 -23.03 4.17 3.96
C PRO A 222 -22.13 5.34 4.35
N ASN A 223 -20.84 5.06 4.58
CA ASN A 223 -19.92 6.01 5.18
C ASN A 223 -19.75 7.23 4.25
N GLY A 224 -20.50 8.28 4.54
CA GLY A 224 -20.34 9.63 4.01
C GLY A 224 -19.66 10.51 5.05
N ALA A 225 -18.54 10.05 5.61
CA ALA A 225 -17.73 10.90 6.47
C ALA A 225 -17.37 12.15 5.67
N THR A 226 -17.98 13.29 6.04
CA THR A 226 -17.68 14.57 5.41
C THR A 226 -16.17 14.76 5.51
N PRO A 227 -15.46 14.91 4.38
CA PRO A 227 -14.02 15.09 4.44
C PRO A 227 -13.72 16.29 5.33
N PRO A 228 -12.66 16.25 6.15
CA PRO A 228 -12.31 17.37 7.00
C PRO A 228 -12.31 18.67 6.20
N GLY A 229 -12.92 19.72 6.77
CA GLY A 229 -13.00 21.03 6.14
C GLY A 229 -11.61 21.60 5.86
N ASP A 230 -10.66 21.35 6.77
CA ASP A 230 -9.27 21.78 6.65
C ASP A 230 -8.46 20.90 5.66
N PRO A 231 -7.74 21.50 4.68
CA PRO A 231 -6.92 20.77 3.72
C PRO A 231 -5.77 19.97 4.33
N LEU A 232 -5.12 20.46 5.39
CA LEU A 232 -4.00 19.75 6.03
C LEU A 232 -4.50 18.49 6.74
N GLN A 233 -5.60 18.62 7.48
CA GLN A 233 -6.28 17.51 8.14
C GLN A 233 -6.74 16.44 7.14
N ARG A 234 -7.30 16.87 6.00
CA ARG A 234 -7.68 15.95 4.92
C ARG A 234 -6.48 15.20 4.37
N ALA A 235 -5.35 15.88 4.18
CA ALA A 235 -4.11 15.26 3.72
C ALA A 235 -3.57 14.25 4.74
N ILE A 236 -3.61 14.56 6.04
CA ILE A 236 -3.23 13.62 7.11
C ILE A 236 -4.13 12.38 7.06
N ALA A 237 -5.45 12.56 7.07
CA ALA A 237 -6.41 11.45 7.02
C ALA A 237 -6.23 10.57 5.77
N GLU A 238 -5.92 11.17 4.62
CA GLU A 238 -5.57 10.44 3.40
C GLU A 238 -4.30 9.62 3.55
N GLN A 239 -3.22 10.20 4.09
CA GLN A 239 -1.98 9.47 4.30
C GLN A 239 -2.10 8.37 5.36
N VAL A 240 -2.97 8.51 6.36
CA VAL A 240 -3.27 7.44 7.33
C VAL A 240 -3.97 6.26 6.65
N ARG A 241 -4.98 6.53 5.79
CA ARG A 241 -5.62 5.47 4.99
C ARG A 241 -4.62 4.77 4.07
N GLU A 242 -3.76 5.53 3.40
CA GLU A 242 -2.68 4.98 2.57
C GLU A 242 -1.71 4.12 3.39
N LEU A 243 -1.36 4.53 4.61
CA LEU A 243 -0.48 3.74 5.48
C LEU A 243 -1.07 2.35 5.77
N VAL A 244 -2.38 2.25 5.99
CA VAL A 244 -3.06 0.96 6.20
C VAL A 244 -3.05 0.11 4.93
N VAL A 245 -3.19 0.71 3.74
CA VAL A 245 -3.06 -0.02 2.46
C VAL A 245 -1.64 -0.58 2.30
N TRP A 246 -0.62 0.24 2.54
CA TRP A 246 0.77 -0.17 2.42
C TRP A 246 1.21 -1.16 3.50
N ASP A 247 0.66 -1.08 4.72
CA ASP A 247 0.85 -2.10 5.77
C ASP A 247 0.44 -3.49 5.23
N ARG A 248 -0.75 -3.61 4.63
CA ARG A 248 -1.22 -4.87 4.05
C ARG A 248 -0.32 -5.36 2.91
N ALA A 249 0.15 -4.43 2.08
CA ALA A 249 1.06 -4.76 0.98
C ALA A 249 2.41 -5.27 1.49
N VAL A 250 2.94 -4.70 2.59
CA VAL A 250 4.19 -5.16 3.22
C VAL A 250 4.01 -6.54 3.86
N ARG A 251 2.88 -6.78 4.53
CA ARG A 251 2.55 -8.12 5.07
C ARG A 251 2.45 -9.20 3.99
N ALA A 252 2.02 -8.80 2.79
CA ALA A 252 1.93 -9.67 1.63
C ALA A 252 3.25 -9.82 0.85
N ASP A 253 4.34 -9.16 1.28
CA ASP A 253 5.59 -9.04 0.52
C ASP A 253 5.34 -8.59 -0.95
N ALA A 254 4.39 -7.69 -1.14
CA ALA A 254 4.04 -7.19 -2.47
C ALA A 254 5.16 -6.29 -3.02
N TYR A 255 5.32 -6.28 -4.34
CA TYR A 255 6.31 -5.46 -5.04
C TYR A 255 6.25 -3.98 -4.62
N ASP A 256 7.41 -3.39 -4.35
CA ASP A 256 7.60 -1.98 -3.95
C ASP A 256 6.88 -1.56 -2.65
N SER A 257 6.27 -2.50 -1.92
CA SER A 257 5.42 -2.19 -0.75
C SER A 257 6.20 -1.54 0.40
N ILE A 258 7.41 -2.03 0.68
CA ILE A 258 8.33 -1.45 1.66
C ILE A 258 8.71 -0.01 1.30
N HIS A 259 9.00 0.24 0.01
CA HIS A 259 9.33 1.59 -0.47
C HIS A 259 8.18 2.55 -0.24
N GLN A 260 6.98 2.16 -0.67
CA GLN A 260 5.79 3.01 -0.60
C GLN A 260 5.37 3.25 0.84
N MET A 261 5.37 2.23 1.70
CA MET A 261 5.11 2.40 3.14
C MET A 261 6.10 3.40 3.76
N ARG A 262 7.40 3.25 3.48
CA ARG A 262 8.45 4.18 3.97
C ARG A 262 8.25 5.59 3.43
N VAL A 263 7.78 5.76 2.19
CA VAL A 263 7.46 7.07 1.61
C VAL A 263 6.29 7.70 2.37
N THR A 264 5.20 6.95 2.57
CA THR A 264 3.99 7.40 3.27
C THR A 264 4.28 7.76 4.72
N THR A 265 5.02 6.94 5.46
CA THR A 265 5.46 7.26 6.84
C THR A 265 6.25 8.58 6.92
N ARG A 266 7.14 8.85 5.95
CA ARG A 266 7.89 10.12 5.91
C ARG A 266 7.00 11.31 5.54
N LYS A 267 6.01 11.13 4.67
CA LYS A 267 5.03 12.17 4.31
C LYS A 267 4.18 12.52 5.53
N LEU A 268 3.61 11.53 6.22
CA LEU A 268 2.89 11.69 7.49
C LEU A 268 3.71 12.49 8.49
N ARG A 269 4.96 12.10 8.72
CA ARG A 269 5.85 12.82 9.66
C ARG A 269 6.09 14.28 9.26
N SER A 270 6.14 14.58 7.97
CA SER A 270 6.26 15.97 7.51
C SER A 270 4.99 16.75 7.78
N LEU A 271 3.83 16.22 7.37
CA LEU A 271 2.52 16.85 7.55
C LEU A 271 2.23 17.10 9.03
N LEU A 272 2.52 16.14 9.90
CA LEU A 272 2.31 16.28 11.34
C LEU A 272 3.24 17.30 11.99
N ARG A 273 4.47 17.47 11.49
CA ARG A 273 5.34 18.55 11.97
C ARG A 273 4.77 19.91 11.60
N ASP A 274 4.30 20.04 10.35
CA ASP A 274 3.70 21.29 9.87
C ASP A 274 2.36 21.56 10.61
N TYR A 275 1.60 20.52 10.96
CA TYR A 275 0.40 20.60 11.81
C TYR A 275 0.73 21.04 13.23
N GLN A 276 1.76 20.45 13.85
CA GLN A 276 2.25 20.84 15.18
C GLN A 276 2.61 22.32 15.24
N GLU A 277 3.26 22.83 14.20
CA GLU A 277 3.64 24.25 14.09
C GLU A 277 2.41 25.17 13.92
N SER A 278 1.33 24.68 13.30
CA SER A 278 0.16 25.51 12.94
C SER A 278 -0.97 25.48 13.97
N PHE A 279 -1.22 24.34 14.61
CA PHE A 279 -2.39 24.11 15.48
C PHE A 279 -2.01 23.66 16.89
N GLY A 280 -0.72 23.36 17.12
CA GLY A 280 -0.28 22.56 18.24
C GLY A 280 -0.63 21.08 18.04
N LEU A 281 0.24 20.19 18.48
CA LEU A 281 -0.15 18.82 18.82
C LEU A 281 -0.25 18.75 20.33
N PRO A 282 -1.10 17.87 20.90
CA PRO A 282 -0.96 17.49 22.31
C PRO A 282 0.52 17.19 22.56
N GLU A 283 1.11 17.82 23.58
CA GLU A 283 2.52 17.65 23.91
C GLU A 283 2.81 16.16 24.05
N ASP A 284 3.51 15.63 23.04
CA ASP A 284 4.49 14.55 23.11
C ASP A 284 4.92 14.25 21.67
N GLY A 285 6.09 14.75 21.27
CA GLY A 285 6.72 14.47 19.97
C GLY A 285 6.95 12.97 19.68
N TRP A 286 6.45 12.09 20.55
CA TRP A 286 6.37 10.65 20.43
C TRP A 286 5.88 10.20 19.05
N VAL A 287 4.76 10.69 18.53
CA VAL A 287 4.24 10.27 17.21
C VAL A 287 5.26 10.53 16.09
N LEU A 288 5.92 11.68 16.10
CA LEU A 288 6.96 12.02 15.12
C LEU A 288 8.19 11.12 15.25
N ASP A 289 8.57 10.78 16.49
CA ASP A 289 9.67 9.88 16.79
C ASP A 289 9.36 8.42 16.41
N GLU A 290 8.15 7.94 16.64
CA GLU A 290 7.66 6.64 16.21
C GLU A 290 7.66 6.52 14.67
N LEU A 291 7.16 7.53 13.97
CA LEU A 291 7.22 7.56 12.50
C LEU A 291 8.66 7.59 12.00
N ARG A 292 9.57 8.25 12.72
CA ARG A 292 11.01 8.22 12.40
C ARG A 292 11.58 6.83 12.59
N GLU A 293 11.25 6.16 13.68
CA GLU A 293 11.73 4.81 13.97
C GLU A 293 11.21 3.79 12.96
N LEU A 294 9.89 3.79 12.67
CA LEU A 294 9.27 2.94 11.66
C LEU A 294 9.94 3.13 10.28
N ALA A 295 10.15 4.38 9.85
CA ALA A 295 10.84 4.67 8.60
C ALA A 295 12.31 4.21 8.58
N GLY A 296 12.95 4.12 9.75
CA GLY A 296 14.29 3.55 9.91
C GLY A 296 14.30 2.03 9.77
N ILE A 297 13.35 1.34 10.42
CA ILE A 297 13.19 -0.12 10.34
C ILE A 297 12.90 -0.55 8.90
N LEU A 298 11.92 0.08 8.24
CA LEU A 298 11.59 -0.15 6.83
C LEU A 298 12.78 0.18 5.91
N GLY A 299 13.63 1.12 6.32
CA GLY A 299 14.82 1.52 5.58
C GLY A 299 15.80 0.38 5.34
N VAL A 300 15.99 -0.50 6.32
CA VAL A 300 16.93 -1.63 6.20
C VAL A 300 16.53 -2.58 5.08
N ALA A 301 15.23 -2.91 4.97
CA ALA A 301 14.71 -3.74 3.89
C ALA A 301 14.83 -3.01 2.55
N ARG A 302 14.40 -1.74 2.46
CA ARG A 302 14.46 -0.98 1.21
C ARG A 302 15.88 -0.83 0.67
N ASP A 303 16.83 -0.54 1.55
CA ASP A 303 18.21 -0.30 1.14
C ASP A 303 18.83 -1.61 0.58
N ALA A 304 18.46 -2.77 1.15
CA ALA A 304 18.85 -4.08 0.62
C ALA A 304 18.17 -4.44 -0.71
N GLU A 305 16.88 -4.10 -0.88
CA GLU A 305 16.13 -4.29 -2.12
C GLU A 305 16.73 -3.47 -3.27
N VAL A 306 16.99 -2.17 -3.05
CA VAL A 306 17.64 -1.29 -4.03
C VAL A 306 19.01 -1.82 -4.42
N LEU A 307 19.77 -2.35 -3.46
CA LEU A 307 21.10 -2.91 -3.72
C LEU A 307 21.03 -4.19 -4.55
N ALA A 308 20.05 -5.06 -4.29
CA ALA A 308 19.82 -6.27 -5.08
C ALA A 308 19.47 -5.92 -6.54
N GLU A 309 18.50 -5.04 -6.75
CA GLU A 309 18.10 -4.57 -8.10
C GLU A 309 19.27 -3.90 -8.85
N ARG A 310 20.08 -3.11 -8.14
CA ARG A 310 21.25 -2.45 -8.73
C ARG A 310 22.28 -3.48 -9.20
N TYR A 311 22.67 -4.43 -8.35
CA TYR A 311 23.66 -5.43 -8.74
C TYR A 311 23.15 -6.42 -9.79
N GLU A 312 21.86 -6.77 -9.75
CA GLU A 312 21.24 -7.58 -10.78
C GLU A 312 21.34 -6.88 -12.14
N ARG A 313 20.91 -5.60 -12.22
CA ARG A 313 21.02 -4.80 -13.44
C ARG A 313 22.46 -4.66 -13.94
N GLU A 314 23.41 -4.39 -13.05
CA GLU A 314 24.81 -4.23 -13.44
C GLU A 314 25.40 -5.54 -13.97
N LEU A 315 25.14 -6.67 -13.31
CA LEU A 315 25.60 -7.99 -13.73
C LEU A 315 24.95 -8.45 -15.04
N ASP A 316 23.66 -8.19 -15.23
CA ASP A 316 22.94 -8.50 -16.48
C ASP A 316 23.43 -7.64 -17.66
N GLY A 317 23.96 -6.45 -17.37
CA GLY A 317 24.58 -5.57 -18.35
C GLY A 317 26.05 -5.90 -18.68
N LEU A 318 26.61 -6.99 -18.14
CA LEU A 318 27.95 -7.47 -18.46
C LEU A 318 27.90 -8.63 -19.47
N ALA A 319 28.95 -8.75 -20.28
CA ALA A 319 29.14 -9.95 -21.10
C ALA A 319 29.31 -11.19 -20.20
N PRO A 320 28.69 -12.34 -20.51
CA PRO A 320 28.72 -13.53 -19.64
C PRO A 320 30.12 -13.98 -19.21
N GLU A 321 31.12 -13.85 -20.07
CA GLU A 321 32.53 -14.18 -19.81
C GLU A 321 33.24 -13.28 -18.77
N LEU A 322 32.66 -12.11 -18.48
CA LEU A 322 33.15 -11.18 -17.46
C LEU A 322 32.52 -11.44 -16.09
N VAL A 323 31.45 -12.25 -16.02
CA VAL A 323 30.80 -12.65 -14.76
C VAL A 323 31.46 -13.92 -14.25
N ARG A 324 32.51 -13.75 -13.44
CA ARG A 324 33.33 -14.84 -12.90
C ARG A 324 33.00 -15.16 -11.45
N GLY A 325 33.03 -16.45 -11.11
CA GLY A 325 32.80 -16.96 -9.77
C GLY A 325 31.36 -16.79 -9.27
N PRO A 326 31.11 -17.00 -7.97
CA PRO A 326 29.79 -16.91 -7.35
C PRO A 326 29.33 -15.46 -7.08
N VAL A 327 29.84 -14.47 -7.84
CA VAL A 327 29.60 -13.03 -7.61
C VAL A 327 28.11 -12.66 -7.54
N ARG A 328 27.27 -13.26 -8.40
CA ARG A 328 25.82 -13.04 -8.38
C ARG A 328 25.19 -13.51 -7.08
N GLU A 329 25.58 -14.68 -6.58
CA GLU A 329 25.06 -15.23 -5.33
C GLU A 329 25.48 -14.39 -4.11
N ARG A 330 26.71 -13.85 -4.12
CA ARG A 330 27.24 -13.03 -3.02
C ARG A 330 26.59 -11.65 -3.00
N LEU A 331 26.53 -10.98 -4.16
CA LEU A 331 25.98 -9.63 -4.26
C LEU A 331 24.45 -9.63 -4.25
N VAL A 332 23.82 -10.26 -5.25
CA VAL A 332 22.35 -10.26 -5.40
C VAL A 332 21.71 -11.15 -4.34
N GLY A 333 22.18 -12.41 -4.23
CA GLY A 333 21.66 -13.34 -3.21
C GLY A 333 21.91 -12.86 -1.78
N GLY A 334 23.08 -12.25 -1.50
CA GLY A 334 23.37 -11.63 -0.20
C GLY A 334 22.45 -10.45 0.11
N ALA A 335 22.21 -9.57 -0.86
CA ALA A 335 21.26 -8.47 -0.72
C ALA A 335 19.81 -8.97 -0.52
N GLN A 336 19.36 -9.97 -1.26
CA GLN A 336 18.05 -10.61 -1.08
C GLN A 336 17.89 -11.25 0.31
N ARG A 337 18.94 -11.90 0.85
CA ARG A 337 18.92 -12.41 2.23
C ARG A 337 18.83 -11.31 3.28
N ARG A 338 19.51 -10.17 3.04
CA ARG A 338 19.39 -8.97 3.89
C ARG A 338 17.99 -8.35 3.80
N TYR A 339 17.41 -8.27 2.61
CA TYR A 339 16.02 -7.86 2.41
C TYR A 339 15.07 -8.70 3.25
N GLN A 340 15.14 -10.04 3.14
CA GLN A 340 14.29 -10.95 3.90
C GLN A 340 14.46 -10.79 5.42
N THR A 341 15.67 -10.48 5.89
CA THR A 341 15.92 -10.16 7.30
C THR A 341 15.33 -8.82 7.72
N GLY A 342 15.45 -7.79 6.87
CA GLY A 342 14.82 -6.48 7.08
C GLY A 342 13.30 -6.54 7.05
N LEU A 343 12.72 -7.32 6.13
CA LEU A 343 11.28 -7.57 6.04
C LEU A 343 10.77 -8.22 7.32
N ARG A 344 11.42 -9.29 7.80
CA ARG A 344 11.07 -9.91 9.09
C ARG A 344 11.08 -8.91 10.25
N ARG A 345 12.10 -8.05 10.33
CA ARG A 345 12.17 -6.99 11.36
C ARG A 345 11.04 -5.98 11.23
N SER A 346 10.69 -5.61 10.00
CA SER A 346 9.56 -4.71 9.70
C SER A 346 8.24 -5.33 10.16
N LEU A 347 7.99 -6.60 9.82
CA LEU A 347 6.78 -7.32 10.24
C LEU A 347 6.69 -7.47 11.76
N ILE A 348 7.81 -7.74 12.46
CA ILE A 348 7.83 -7.77 13.93
C ILE A 348 7.44 -6.41 14.51
N ALA A 349 7.99 -5.31 13.98
CA ALA A 349 7.64 -3.97 14.43
C ALA A 349 6.16 -3.66 14.18
N MET A 350 5.63 -4.02 13.01
CA MET A 350 4.23 -3.86 12.61
C MET A 350 3.24 -4.76 13.36
N ARG A 351 3.72 -5.74 14.13
CA ARG A 351 2.92 -6.60 15.02
C ARG A 351 3.02 -6.18 16.49
N SER A 352 3.74 -5.10 16.79
CA SER A 352 3.97 -4.65 18.16
C SER A 352 2.86 -3.75 18.68
N GLN A 353 2.62 -3.79 19.99
CA GLN A 353 1.69 -2.86 20.67
C GLN A 353 2.08 -1.39 20.44
N ARG A 354 3.37 -1.12 20.27
CA ARG A 354 3.89 0.22 20.00
C ARG A 354 3.40 0.75 18.66
N TYR A 355 3.40 -0.10 17.63
CA TYR A 355 2.87 0.24 16.31
C TYR A 355 1.34 0.44 16.34
N PHE A 356 0.60 -0.38 17.10
CA PHE A 356 -0.84 -0.20 17.24
C PHE A 356 -1.21 1.12 17.91
N ARG A 357 -0.51 1.49 18.98
CA ARG A 357 -0.69 2.81 19.62
C ARG A 357 -0.37 3.96 18.68
N LEU A 358 0.65 3.81 17.81
CA LEU A 358 0.93 4.81 16.78
C LEU A 358 -0.26 4.97 15.84
N LEU A 359 -0.88 3.86 15.40
CA LEU A 359 -2.07 3.92 14.55
C LEU A 359 -3.27 4.53 15.28
N ASP A 360 -3.48 4.20 16.56
CA ASP A 360 -4.52 4.83 17.40
C ASP A 360 -4.33 6.35 17.45
N SER A 361 -3.11 6.83 17.73
CA SER A 361 -2.80 8.26 17.76
C SER A 361 -2.99 8.93 16.40
N LEU A 362 -2.63 8.27 15.31
CA LEU A 362 -2.83 8.80 13.96
C LEU A 362 -4.31 8.93 13.60
N ASP A 363 -5.15 7.96 13.99
CA ASP A 363 -6.60 8.03 13.78
C ASP A 363 -7.24 9.15 14.60
N LEU A 364 -6.83 9.30 15.87
CA LEU A 364 -7.28 10.40 16.73
C LEU A 364 -6.92 11.75 16.10
N ILE A 365 -5.63 11.92 15.74
CA ILE A 365 -5.17 13.15 15.09
C ILE A 365 -5.96 13.38 13.80
N ALA A 366 -6.23 12.37 12.98
CA ALA A 366 -6.97 12.49 11.71
C ALA A 366 -8.48 12.75 11.90
N ALA A 367 -9.05 12.43 13.06
CA ALA A 367 -10.45 12.66 13.39
C ALA A 367 -10.71 14.02 14.08
N GLU A 368 -9.68 14.63 14.65
CA GLU A 368 -9.81 15.95 15.29
C GLU A 368 -10.21 17.03 14.27
N THR A 369 -11.12 17.92 14.68
CA THR A 369 -11.35 19.18 13.97
C THR A 369 -10.49 20.23 14.65
N PRO A 370 -9.54 20.87 13.95
CA PRO A 370 -8.63 21.82 14.59
C PRO A 370 -9.41 22.90 15.33
N GLY A 371 -9.12 23.07 16.62
CA GLY A 371 -9.53 24.26 17.36
C GLY A 371 -8.82 25.48 16.77
N ALA A 372 -9.51 26.62 16.71
CA ALA A 372 -8.88 27.88 16.33
C ALA A 372 -7.86 28.28 17.41
N ALA A 373 -6.60 27.85 17.24
CA ALA A 373 -5.49 28.24 18.09
C ALA A 373 -4.43 28.97 17.27
N THR A 374 -3.91 30.01 17.91
CA THR A 374 -3.09 31.09 17.38
C THR A 374 -1.75 30.61 16.84
N ALA A 375 -1.53 30.83 15.54
CA ALA A 375 -0.20 30.74 14.95
C ALA A 375 0.69 31.83 15.58
N GLU A 376 1.64 31.43 16.42
CA GLU A 376 2.82 32.27 16.65
C GLU A 376 3.58 32.36 15.32
N GLU A 377 3.74 33.59 14.82
CA GLU A 377 4.46 33.88 13.58
C GLU A 377 5.94 33.46 13.69
N GLN A 378 6.24 32.21 13.39
CA GLN A 378 7.58 31.87 12.94
C GLN A 378 7.79 32.51 11.56
N PRO A 379 8.92 33.19 11.32
CA PRO A 379 9.16 33.81 10.03
C PRO A 379 9.18 32.73 8.93
N PRO A 380 8.44 32.90 7.82
CA PRO A 380 8.30 31.88 6.81
C PRO A 380 9.66 31.52 6.22
N VAL A 381 9.96 30.23 6.10
CA VAL A 381 11.15 29.76 5.40
C VAL A 381 10.99 30.07 3.91
N THR A 382 11.65 31.13 3.44
CA THR A 382 11.58 31.54 2.04
C THR A 382 12.42 30.66 1.11
N ILE A 383 12.02 30.58 -0.16
CA ILE A 383 12.80 29.93 -1.23
C ILE A 383 14.23 30.49 -1.27
N GLU A 384 14.39 31.80 -1.13
CA GLU A 384 15.69 32.47 -1.14
C GLU A 384 16.58 32.02 0.02
N ALA A 385 16.04 31.96 1.25
CA ALA A 385 16.79 31.51 2.42
C ALA A 385 17.21 30.04 2.29
N ALA A 386 16.34 29.19 1.76
CA ALA A 386 16.65 27.79 1.48
C ALA A 386 17.72 27.65 0.37
N TYR A 387 17.60 28.42 -0.72
CA TYR A 387 18.55 28.41 -1.83
C TYR A 387 19.93 28.96 -1.43
N LYS A 388 19.99 29.98 -0.58
CA LYS A 388 21.25 30.49 0.00
C LYS A 388 22.02 29.38 0.73
N LYS A 389 21.33 28.47 1.41
CA LYS A 389 21.96 27.30 2.06
C LYS A 389 22.52 26.30 1.06
N VAL A 390 21.87 26.10 -0.10
CA VAL A 390 22.40 25.28 -1.20
C VAL A 390 23.68 25.90 -1.75
N ARG A 391 23.68 27.20 -2.06
CA ARG A 391 24.88 27.91 -2.54
C ARG A 391 26.03 27.88 -1.54
N LYS A 392 25.74 28.01 -0.24
CA LYS A 392 26.76 27.89 0.80
C LYS A 392 27.39 26.50 0.82
N ALA A 393 26.57 25.44 0.67
CA ALA A 393 27.08 24.08 0.57
C ALA A 393 27.92 23.85 -0.70
N GLN A 394 27.51 24.39 -1.84
CA GLN A 394 28.29 24.35 -3.09
C GLN A 394 29.66 25.01 -2.92
N LYS A 395 29.70 26.22 -2.35
CA LYS A 395 30.97 26.93 -2.10
C LYS A 395 31.89 26.15 -1.16
N ALA A 396 31.33 25.51 -0.13
CA ALA A 396 32.10 24.68 0.79
C ALA A 396 32.65 23.43 0.10
N ALA A 397 31.89 22.80 -0.82
CA ALA A 397 32.38 21.68 -1.62
C ALA A 397 33.55 22.10 -2.53
N ALA A 398 33.40 23.21 -3.26
CA ALA A 398 34.48 23.76 -4.09
C ALA A 398 35.71 24.24 -3.29
N GLN A 399 35.57 24.46 -1.98
CA GLN A 399 36.70 24.72 -1.09
C GLN A 399 37.41 23.43 -0.72
N VAL A 400 36.66 22.40 -0.32
CA VAL A 400 37.20 21.06 -0.05
C VAL A 400 37.94 20.50 -1.26
N ASP A 401 37.39 20.64 -2.47
CA ASP A 401 38.04 20.17 -3.70
C ASP A 401 39.39 20.86 -3.96
N ARG A 402 39.57 22.12 -3.52
CA ARG A 402 40.81 22.89 -3.70
C ARG A 402 41.83 22.64 -2.59
N GLU A 403 41.36 22.53 -1.35
CA GLU A 403 42.23 22.40 -0.16
C GLU A 403 42.63 20.95 0.11
N HIS A 404 41.78 19.99 -0.27
CA HIS A 404 41.96 18.56 -0.03
C HIS A 404 41.64 17.74 -1.29
N PRO A 405 42.35 17.95 -2.42
CA PRO A 405 42.05 17.30 -3.70
C PRO A 405 42.17 15.78 -3.66
N ASP A 406 42.95 15.22 -2.73
CA ASP A 406 43.16 13.78 -2.58
C ASP A 406 42.22 13.15 -1.52
N ASP A 407 41.51 13.95 -0.73
CA ASP A 407 40.59 13.43 0.30
C ASP A 407 39.22 13.14 -0.32
N GLN A 408 39.05 11.91 -0.80
CA GLN A 408 37.78 11.46 -1.37
C GLN A 408 36.62 11.51 -0.36
N HIS A 409 36.89 11.21 0.92
CA HIS A 409 35.86 11.15 1.94
C HIS A 409 35.26 12.54 2.22
N GLN A 410 36.11 13.55 2.43
CA GLN A 410 35.63 14.93 2.66
C GLN A 410 34.85 15.48 1.46
N ARG A 411 35.27 15.13 0.23
CA ARG A 411 34.57 15.51 -1.01
C ARG A 411 33.18 14.88 -1.08
N ASP A 412 33.07 13.58 -0.83
CA ASP A 412 31.80 12.86 -0.84
C ASP A 412 30.84 13.42 0.24
N GLU A 413 31.36 13.75 1.44
CA GLU A 413 30.57 14.42 2.47
C GLU A 413 30.08 15.81 2.04
N ALA A 414 30.92 16.58 1.34
CA ALA A 414 30.55 17.90 0.86
C ALA A 414 29.44 17.84 -0.19
N ILE A 415 29.51 16.90 -1.13
CA ILE A 415 28.47 16.62 -2.11
C ILE A 415 27.18 16.18 -1.39
N HIS A 416 27.28 15.29 -0.40
CA HIS A 416 26.13 14.86 0.39
C HIS A 416 25.43 16.02 1.11
N ARG A 417 26.19 17.03 1.58
CA ARG A 417 25.63 18.26 2.16
C ARG A 417 24.82 19.05 1.13
N ILE A 418 25.27 19.16 -0.13
CA ILE A 418 24.51 19.81 -1.20
C ILE A 418 23.18 19.09 -1.40
N ARG A 419 23.17 17.75 -1.50
CA ARG A 419 21.95 16.94 -1.64
C ARG A 419 20.94 17.21 -0.53
N LYS A 420 21.40 17.21 0.72
CA LYS A 420 20.55 17.50 1.90
C LYS A 420 19.91 18.89 1.81
N ARG A 421 20.61 19.90 1.29
CA ARG A 421 20.07 21.25 1.12
C ARG A 421 19.12 21.35 -0.08
N ALA A 422 19.43 20.71 -1.20
CA ALA A 422 18.57 20.65 -2.38
C ALA A 422 17.22 19.97 -2.06
N LYS A 423 17.25 18.86 -1.30
CA LYS A 423 16.04 18.19 -0.81
C LYS A 423 15.15 19.13 0.02
N ARG A 424 15.75 19.92 0.92
CA ARG A 424 15.01 20.90 1.73
C ARG A 424 14.40 22.00 0.86
N LEU A 425 15.18 22.55 -0.07
CA LEU A 425 14.70 23.55 -1.04
C LEU A 425 13.51 23.02 -1.87
N ARG A 426 13.58 21.78 -2.32
CA ARG A 426 12.48 21.13 -3.05
C ARG A 426 11.18 21.14 -2.25
N TYR A 427 11.24 20.76 -0.97
CA TYR A 427 10.05 20.77 -0.11
C TYR A 427 9.50 22.18 0.08
N THR A 428 10.37 23.16 0.38
CA THR A 428 9.96 24.57 0.50
C THR A 428 9.32 25.08 -0.79
N ALA A 429 9.90 24.81 -1.95
CA ALA A 429 9.38 25.21 -3.25
C ALA A 429 8.05 24.54 -3.58
N SER A 430 7.88 23.26 -3.23
CA SER A 430 6.63 22.55 -3.38
C SER A 430 5.52 23.14 -2.51
N ALA A 431 5.83 23.49 -1.25
CA ALA A 431 4.88 24.08 -0.31
C ALA A 431 4.46 25.52 -0.71
N THR A 432 5.35 26.25 -1.37
CA THR A 432 5.12 27.64 -1.80
C THR A 432 4.61 27.77 -3.25
N GLY A 433 4.28 26.65 -3.90
CA GLY A 433 3.75 26.64 -5.27
C GLY A 433 4.79 26.92 -6.38
N ALA A 434 6.08 27.02 -6.06
CA ALA A 434 7.15 27.25 -7.03
C ALA A 434 7.55 25.96 -7.75
N ALA A 435 6.66 25.45 -8.61
CA ALA A 435 6.79 24.16 -9.29
C ALA A 435 8.14 23.99 -10.01
N LYS A 436 8.61 25.02 -10.74
CA LYS A 436 9.88 24.93 -11.49
C LYS A 436 11.09 24.85 -10.58
N VAL A 437 11.10 25.56 -9.46
CA VAL A 437 12.18 25.46 -8.45
C VAL A 437 12.17 24.08 -7.81
N SER A 438 10.99 23.55 -7.48
CA SER A 438 10.84 22.18 -6.95
C SER A 438 11.38 21.14 -7.92
N GLU A 439 11.05 21.24 -9.21
CA GLU A 439 11.52 20.35 -10.27
C GLU A 439 13.06 20.38 -10.40
N GLN A 440 13.67 21.56 -10.46
CA GLN A 440 15.13 21.67 -10.58
C GLN A 440 15.87 21.25 -9.30
N ALA A 441 15.28 21.51 -8.12
CA ALA A 441 15.83 21.02 -6.86
C ALA A 441 15.72 19.49 -6.76
N LYS A 442 14.68 18.88 -7.36
CA LYS A 442 14.56 17.43 -7.53
C LYS A 442 15.66 16.88 -8.44
N ALA A 443 15.99 17.55 -9.54
CA ALA A 443 17.07 17.13 -10.43
C ALA A 443 18.42 17.07 -9.69
N VAL A 444 18.79 18.13 -8.95
CA VAL A 444 20.01 18.12 -8.11
C VAL A 444 19.96 17.02 -7.05
N GLN A 445 18.79 16.82 -6.41
CA GLN A 445 18.64 15.76 -5.41
C GLN A 445 18.83 14.37 -6.00
N SER A 446 18.30 14.11 -7.20
CA SER A 446 18.41 12.83 -7.90
C SER A 446 19.84 12.55 -8.33
N LEU A 447 20.49 13.49 -9.03
CA LEU A 447 21.88 13.35 -9.48
C LEU A 447 22.84 13.04 -8.32
N LEU A 448 22.72 13.79 -7.23
CA LEU A 448 23.54 13.56 -6.04
C LEU A 448 23.09 12.34 -5.22
N GLY A 449 21.90 11.81 -5.50
CA GLY A 449 21.49 10.50 -5.02
C GLY A 449 22.27 9.40 -5.70
N ASP A 450 22.34 9.44 -7.02
CA ASP A 450 23.09 8.46 -7.81
C ASP A 450 24.58 8.47 -7.45
N HIS A 451 25.18 9.66 -7.25
CA HIS A 451 26.55 9.80 -6.74
C HIS A 451 26.71 9.12 -5.37
N GLN A 452 25.87 9.45 -4.39
CA GLN A 452 25.93 8.88 -3.05
C GLN A 452 25.79 7.35 -3.07
N ASP A 453 24.85 6.84 -3.87
CA ASP A 453 24.58 5.41 -3.94
C ASP A 453 25.77 4.68 -4.60
N SER A 454 26.46 5.33 -5.55
CA SER A 454 27.70 4.81 -6.15
C SER A 454 28.85 4.76 -5.13
N VAL A 455 29.00 5.78 -4.29
CA VAL A 455 30.00 5.79 -3.19
C VAL A 455 29.75 4.65 -2.21
N VAL A 456 28.49 4.45 -1.80
CA VAL A 456 28.10 3.35 -0.91
C VAL A 456 28.33 1.98 -1.58
N SER A 457 27.97 1.86 -2.87
CA SER A 457 28.16 0.64 -3.65
C SER A 457 29.65 0.26 -3.77
N ARG A 458 30.53 1.24 -4.02
CA ARG A 458 31.98 1.02 -4.08
C ARG A 458 32.56 0.49 -2.79
N GLU A 459 32.18 1.06 -1.65
CA GLU A 459 32.67 0.57 -0.35
C GLU A 459 32.18 -0.85 -0.08
N HIS A 460 30.91 -1.15 -0.41
CA HIS A 460 30.37 -2.49 -0.29
C HIS A 460 31.05 -3.50 -1.23
N LEU A 461 31.29 -3.13 -2.50
CA LEU A 461 32.02 -3.98 -3.47
C LEU A 461 33.45 -4.26 -3.01
N ARG A 462 34.13 -3.28 -2.43
CA ARG A 462 35.49 -3.45 -1.87
C ARG A 462 35.48 -4.47 -0.73
N GLN A 463 34.54 -4.34 0.21
CA GLN A 463 34.39 -5.29 1.32
C GLN A 463 34.05 -6.70 0.83
N GLU A 464 33.08 -6.84 -0.07
CA GLU A 464 32.69 -8.15 -0.62
C GLU A 464 33.82 -8.80 -1.43
N ALA A 465 34.65 -8.01 -2.13
CA ALA A 465 35.84 -8.49 -2.83
C ALA A 465 36.90 -9.01 -1.85
N GLU A 466 37.12 -8.36 -0.72
CA GLU A 466 38.03 -8.85 0.34
C GLU A 466 37.54 -10.20 0.89
N ILE A 467 36.23 -10.33 1.16
CA ILE A 467 35.64 -11.59 1.62
C ILE A 467 35.74 -12.66 0.51
N ALA A 468 35.59 -12.30 -0.77
CA ALA A 468 35.72 -13.22 -1.91
C ALA A 468 37.15 -13.76 -2.00
N HIS A 469 38.11 -12.85 -1.92
CA HIS A 469 39.53 -13.17 -1.96
C HIS A 469 39.92 -14.11 -0.82
N ALA A 470 39.47 -13.82 0.41
CA ALA A 470 39.72 -14.67 1.57
C ALA A 470 39.11 -16.07 1.42
N ALA A 471 38.03 -16.22 0.64
CA ALA A 471 37.41 -17.50 0.33
C ALA A 471 38.04 -18.23 -0.88
N GLY A 472 39.06 -17.65 -1.53
CA GLY A 472 39.71 -18.21 -2.72
C GLY A 472 38.89 -18.06 -4.00
N GLU A 473 37.92 -17.14 -4.02
CA GLU A 473 37.06 -16.87 -5.18
C GLU A 473 37.67 -15.83 -6.13
N ASP A 474 37.25 -15.82 -7.40
CA ASP A 474 37.66 -14.83 -8.38
C ASP A 474 37.07 -13.44 -8.05
N THR A 475 37.93 -12.43 -7.96
CA THR A 475 37.56 -11.04 -7.63
C THR A 475 37.45 -10.12 -8.85
N PHE A 476 37.72 -10.61 -10.07
CA PHE A 476 37.75 -9.80 -11.29
C PHE A 476 36.45 -8.99 -11.48
N THR A 477 35.30 -9.66 -11.36
CA THR A 477 33.99 -9.03 -11.55
C THR A 477 33.75 -7.89 -10.55
N TYR A 478 34.22 -8.02 -9.31
CA TYR A 478 34.06 -6.99 -8.29
C TYR A 478 34.82 -5.71 -8.65
N GLY A 479 36.05 -5.85 -9.16
CA GLY A 479 36.85 -4.72 -9.63
C GLY A 479 36.20 -4.00 -10.82
N LEU A 480 35.63 -4.78 -11.75
CA LEU A 480 34.89 -4.22 -12.90
C LEU A 480 33.65 -3.43 -12.46
N LEU A 481 32.86 -3.99 -11.53
CA LEU A 481 31.70 -3.30 -10.95
C LEU A 481 32.13 -2.05 -10.18
N TYR A 482 33.22 -2.12 -9.41
CA TYR A 482 33.75 -0.96 -8.69
C TYR A 482 34.11 0.18 -9.64
N GLN A 483 34.78 -0.13 -10.75
CA GLN A 483 35.15 0.89 -11.73
C GLN A 483 33.91 1.54 -12.37
N ARG A 484 32.89 0.75 -12.74
CA ARG A 484 31.63 1.31 -13.27
C ARG A 484 30.95 2.27 -12.30
N GLU A 485 30.96 1.94 -11.01
CA GLU A 485 30.44 2.79 -9.96
C GLU A 485 31.28 4.08 -9.78
N ALA A 486 32.60 3.97 -9.94
CA ALA A 486 33.48 5.14 -9.95
C ALA A 486 33.16 6.04 -11.14
N ASP A 487 33.04 5.48 -12.35
CA ASP A 487 32.69 6.23 -13.56
C ASP A 487 31.31 6.91 -13.43
N LEU A 488 30.34 6.26 -12.79
CA LEU A 488 29.03 6.86 -12.52
C LEU A 488 29.14 8.04 -11.56
N ALA A 489 29.85 7.87 -10.45
CA ALA A 489 30.09 8.96 -9.50
C ALA A 489 30.82 10.14 -10.18
N ASP A 490 31.73 9.87 -11.09
CA ASP A 490 32.48 10.89 -11.84
C ASP A 490 31.56 11.67 -12.78
N ARG A 491 30.75 10.97 -13.58
CA ARG A 491 29.71 11.60 -14.44
C ARG A 491 28.75 12.46 -13.63
N CYS A 492 28.29 12.00 -12.48
CA CYS A 492 27.40 12.79 -11.62
C CYS A 492 28.06 14.08 -11.11
N ARG A 493 29.39 14.11 -10.94
CA ARG A 493 30.13 15.32 -10.56
C ARG A 493 30.26 16.27 -11.74
N ASP A 494 30.57 15.74 -12.93
CA ASP A 494 30.70 16.55 -14.14
C ASP A 494 29.37 17.26 -14.49
N GLU A 495 28.23 16.59 -14.27
CA GLU A 495 26.89 17.15 -14.50
C GLU A 495 26.39 18.10 -13.38
N LEU A 496 27.07 18.13 -12.22
CA LEU A 496 26.58 18.84 -11.04
C LEU A 496 26.48 20.34 -11.25
N ASP A 497 27.52 20.95 -11.84
CA ASP A 497 27.56 22.40 -12.05
C ASP A 497 26.45 22.85 -13.01
N ASP A 498 26.20 22.08 -14.06
CA ASP A 498 25.14 22.34 -15.04
C ASP A 498 23.76 22.27 -14.38
N THR A 499 23.53 21.24 -13.59
CA THR A 499 22.27 21.06 -12.86
C THR A 499 22.06 22.18 -11.82
N LEU A 500 23.12 22.63 -11.14
CA LEU A 500 23.07 23.78 -10.22
C LEU A 500 22.84 25.11 -10.95
N ARG A 501 23.36 25.28 -12.17
CA ARG A 501 23.10 26.46 -13.02
C ARG A 501 21.63 26.55 -13.42
N GLU A 502 21.00 25.44 -13.79
CA GLU A 502 19.56 25.41 -14.10
C GLU A 502 18.70 25.71 -12.86
N LEU A 503 19.05 25.15 -11.69
CA LEU A 503 18.41 25.51 -10.43
C LEU A 503 18.53 27.02 -10.14
N ALA A 504 19.71 27.61 -10.37
CA ALA A 504 19.93 29.05 -10.19
C ALA A 504 19.07 29.91 -11.13
N LYS A 505 18.84 29.46 -12.37
CA LYS A 505 17.94 30.14 -13.31
C LYS A 505 16.48 30.07 -12.83
N ALA A 506 16.04 28.90 -12.37
CA ALA A 506 14.68 28.71 -11.87
C ALA A 506 14.40 29.58 -10.62
N VAL A 507 15.33 29.64 -9.67
CA VAL A 507 15.16 30.47 -8.46
C VAL A 507 15.11 31.96 -8.81
N ARG A 508 15.96 32.45 -9.72
CA ARG A 508 15.93 33.86 -10.17
C ARG A 508 14.59 34.23 -10.82
N LYS A 509 13.99 33.33 -11.59
CA LYS A 509 12.67 33.55 -12.20
C LYS A 509 11.51 33.51 -11.21
N ALA A 510 11.69 32.91 -10.03
CA ALA A 510 10.66 32.81 -9.00
C ALA A 510 10.73 33.96 -7.96
N GLY A 511 11.85 34.69 -7.90
CA GLY A 511 12.02 35.90 -7.09
C GLY A 511 11.71 37.20 -7.83
N HIS A 512 11.35 37.11 -9.11
CA HIS A 512 10.71 38.15 -9.91
C HIS A 512 9.26 37.74 -10.13
#